data_AF-A0A950TQC4-F1
#
_entry.id   AF-A0A950TQC4-F1
#
_cell.length_a   1.000
_cell.length_b   1.000
_cell.length_c   1.000
_cell.angle_alpha   90.00
_cell.angle_beta   90.00
_cell.angle_gamma   90.00
#
_symmetry.space_group_name_H-M   'P 1'
#
loop_
_entity.id
_entity.type
_entity.pdbx_description
1 polymer ?
#
loop_
_entity_poly.entity_id
_entity_poly.type
_entity_poly.pdbx_seq_one_letter_code
_entity_poly.pdbx_strand_id
1 'polypeptide(L)' 'QEQEFRQKLKALRDHLVQNAEHVGPRFPEEARKMHYGEIEHRSIYGEASPEEAKELHDEGIEFHPLPVLPEDRN' A
#
# COMPACT_ATOMS: atom_id res chain seq x y z
N GLN A 1 -0.62 0.06 -27.51
CA GLN A 1 0.23 -0.71 -26.58
C GLN A 1 0.34 0.02 -25.23
N GLU A 2 0.83 1.26 -25.18
CA GLU A 2 1.00 2.01 -23.91
C GLU A 2 -0.31 2.35 -23.17
N GLN A 3 -1.40 2.71 -23.88
CA GLN A 3 -2.70 2.99 -23.26
C GLN A 3 -3.33 1.75 -22.59
N GLU A 4 -3.20 0.58 -23.19
CA GLU A 4 -3.80 -0.64 -22.66
C GLU A 4 -3.11 -1.08 -21.36
N PHE A 5 -1.79 -0.92 -21.29
CA PHE A 5 -1.02 -1.17 -20.07
C PHE A 5 -1.41 -0.20 -18.94
N ARG A 6 -1.60 1.09 -19.25
CA ARG A 6 -2.08 2.09 -18.28
C ARG A 6 -3.48 1.77 -17.76
N GLN A 7 -4.40 1.37 -18.63
CA GLN A 7 -5.75 0.98 -18.22
C GLN A 7 -5.73 -0.24 -17.30
N LYS A 8 -4.88 -1.24 -17.59
CA LYS A 8 -4.70 -2.41 -16.74
C LYS A 8 -4.09 -2.06 -15.37
N LEU A 9 -3.09 -1.17 -15.33
CA LEU A 9 -2.52 -0.68 -14.07
C LEU A 9 -3.55 0.09 -13.22
N LYS A 10 -4.36 0.93 -13.87
CA LYS A 10 -5.43 1.67 -13.20
C LYS A 10 -6.46 0.71 -12.60
N ALA A 11 -6.96 -0.24 -13.39
CA ALA A 11 -7.92 -1.23 -12.93
C ALA A 11 -7.36 -2.08 -11.77
N LEU A 12 -6.07 -2.44 -11.81
CA LEU A 12 -5.41 -3.13 -10.70
C LEU A 12 -5.35 -2.26 -9.43
N ARG A 13 -4.95 -0.99 -9.55
CA ARG A 13 -4.93 -0.05 -8.42
C ARG A 13 -6.33 0.11 -7.83
N ASP A 14 -7.33 0.38 -8.67
CA ASP A 14 -8.73 0.52 -8.25
C ASP A 14 -9.20 -0.73 -7.51
N HIS A 15 -8.89 -1.92 -8.02
CA HIS A 15 -9.25 -3.17 -7.35
C HIS A 15 -8.58 -3.33 -5.97
N LEU A 16 -7.30 -2.97 -5.84
CA LEU A 16 -6.60 -3.00 -4.56
C LEU A 16 -7.21 -1.99 -3.57
N VAL A 17 -7.44 -0.76 -4.03
CA VAL A 17 -8.04 0.33 -3.24
C VAL A 17 -9.46 0.01 -2.79
N GLN A 18 -10.25 -0.70 -3.61
CA GLN A 18 -11.61 -1.09 -3.28
C GLN A 18 -11.69 -2.26 -2.29
N ASN A 19 -10.69 -3.14 -2.28
CA ASN A 19 -10.65 -4.30 -1.39
C ASN A 19 -9.76 -4.11 -0.16
N ALA A 20 -9.08 -2.97 -0.05
CA ALA A 20 -8.20 -2.62 1.06
C ALA A 20 -8.68 -1.36 1.76
N GLU A 21 -8.41 -1.26 3.06
CA GLU A 21 -8.74 -0.10 3.86
C GLU A 21 -7.66 0.98 3.73
N HIS A 22 -8.08 2.22 3.44
CA HIS A 22 -7.17 3.36 3.39
C HIS A 22 -6.85 3.86 4.79
N VAL A 23 -5.62 3.61 5.25
CA VAL A 23 -5.16 4.05 6.58
C VAL A 23 -4.30 5.32 6.51
N GLY A 24 -3.97 5.78 5.30
CA GLY A 24 -3.17 6.99 5.06
C GLY A 24 -1.80 6.92 5.75
N PRO A 25 -1.35 7.96 6.46
CA PRO A 25 -0.04 7.99 7.12
C PRO A 25 0.10 7.03 8.30
N ARG A 26 -0.99 6.37 8.73
CA ARG A 26 -0.96 5.37 9.80
C ARG A 26 -0.61 3.97 9.31
N PHE A 27 -0.26 3.82 8.03
CA PHE A 27 0.13 2.54 7.46
C PHE A 27 1.22 1.82 8.26
N PRO A 28 2.33 2.48 8.69
CA PRO A 28 3.37 1.80 9.44
C PRO A 28 2.88 1.25 10.78
N GLU A 29 2.07 2.03 11.51
CA GLU A 29 1.50 1.62 12.79
C GLU A 29 0.52 0.44 12.63
N GLU A 30 -0.39 0.51 11.65
CA GLU A 30 -1.38 -0.55 11.42
C GLU A 30 -0.72 -1.84 10.92
N ALA A 31 0.30 -1.72 10.06
CA ALA A 31 1.08 -2.87 9.59
C ALA A 31 1.82 -3.56 10.74
N ARG A 32 2.41 -2.80 11.66
CA ARG A 32 3.02 -3.32 12.90
C ARG A 32 1.99 -4.02 13.78
N LYS A 33 0.85 -3.38 14.07
CA LYS A 33 -0.22 -3.97 14.88
C LYS A 33 -0.74 -5.28 14.30
N MET A 34 -0.89 -5.36 12.98
CA MET A 34 -1.27 -6.61 12.30
C MET A 34 -0.19 -7.68 12.48
N HIS A 35 1.08 -7.33 12.28
CA HIS A 35 2.22 -8.24 12.43
C HIS A 35 2.34 -8.79 13.86
N TYR A 36 2.17 -7.95 14.88
CA TYR A 36 2.20 -8.35 16.30
C TYR A 36 0.89 -9.00 16.78
N GLY A 37 -0.15 -9.04 15.95
CA GLY A 37 -1.45 -9.64 16.29
C GLY A 37 -2.31 -8.80 17.23
N GLU A 38 -2.06 -7.49 17.33
CA GLU A 38 -2.89 -6.56 18.10
C GLU A 38 -4.24 -6.28 17.43
N ILE A 39 -4.30 -6.37 16.10
CA ILE A 39 -5.52 -6.20 15.29
C ILE A 39 -5.69 -7.35 14.28
N GLU A 40 -6.91 -7.54 13.78
CA GLU A 40 -7.19 -8.55 12.76
C GLU A 40 -6.45 -8.25 11.44
N HIS A 41 -5.97 -9.31 10.79
CA HIS A 41 -5.36 -9.20 9.48
C HIS A 41 -6.40 -8.81 8.44
N ARG A 42 -6.19 -7.65 7.80
CA ARG A 42 -7.01 -7.13 6.71
C ARG A 42 -6.13 -6.47 5.66
N SER A 43 -6.61 -6.38 4.42
CA SER A 43 -5.91 -5.62 3.40
C SER A 43 -5.92 -4.14 3.76
N ILE A 44 -4.75 -3.53 3.96
CA ILE A 44 -4.60 -2.09 4.22
C ILE A 44 -3.69 -1.47 3.17
N TYR A 45 -3.92 -0.19 2.88
CA TYR A 45 -2.99 0.61 2.10
C TYR A 45 -2.91 2.03 2.64
N GLY A 46 -1.76 2.67 2.43
CA GLY A 46 -1.55 4.03 2.87
C GLY A 46 -0.18 4.53 2.49
N GLU A 47 0.29 5.49 3.26
CA GLU A 47 1.50 6.25 3.02
C GLU A 47 2.52 5.90 4.10
N ALA A 48 3.76 5.70 3.67
CA ALA A 48 4.90 5.51 4.55
C ALA A 48 6.09 6.28 3.99
N SER A 49 6.81 6.94 4.88
CA SER A 49 8.07 7.59 4.55
C SER A 49 9.13 6.53 4.19
N PRO A 50 10.19 6.88 3.44
CA PRO A 50 11.25 5.93 3.12
C PRO A 50 11.93 5.32 4.36
N GLU A 51 12.03 6.10 5.44
CA GLU A 51 12.55 5.63 6.74
C GLU A 51 11.60 4.61 7.38
N GLU A 52 10.30 4.92 7.46
CA GLU A 52 9.29 4.02 8.01
C GLU A 52 9.18 2.72 7.20
N ALA A 53 9.19 2.81 5.86
CA ALA A 53 9.18 1.63 4.99
C ALA A 53 10.42 0.74 5.21
N LYS A 54 11.58 1.34 5.50
CA LYS A 54 12.78 0.59 5.85
C LYS A 54 12.62 -0.08 7.21
N GLU A 55 12.10 0.61 8.22
CA GLU A 55 11.85 0.01 9.54
C GLU A 55 10.90 -1.18 9.43
N LEU A 56 9.79 -1.04 8.69
CA LEU A 56 8.86 -2.13 8.43
C LEU A 56 9.57 -3.35 7.81
N HIS A 57 10.47 -3.10 6.84
CA HIS A 57 11.24 -4.17 6.22
C HIS A 57 12.23 -4.84 7.20
N ASP A 58 12.94 -4.04 7.99
CA ASP A 58 13.89 -4.52 9.01
C ASP A 58 13.17 -5.31 10.12
N GLU A 59 11.92 -4.98 10.44
CA GLU A 59 11.04 -5.74 11.34
C GLU A 59 10.50 -7.04 10.72
N GLY A 60 10.66 -7.24 9.41
CA GLY A 60 10.15 -8.41 8.69
C GLY A 60 8.67 -8.29 8.29
N ILE A 61 8.13 -7.08 8.22
CA ILE A 61 6.77 -6.81 7.76
C ILE A 61 6.77 -6.77 6.24
N GLU A 62 5.98 -7.67 5.63
CA GLU A 62 5.87 -7.77 4.18
C GLU A 62 4.91 -6.71 3.63
N PHE A 63 5.39 -5.87 2.72
CA PHE A 63 4.58 -4.85 2.06
C PHE A 63 4.96 -4.72 0.58
N HIS A 64 4.04 -4.19 -0.22
CA HIS A 64 4.25 -3.94 -1.63
C HIS A 64 3.94 -2.48 -2.00
N PRO A 65 4.77 -1.86 -2.86
CA PRO A 65 4.49 -0.51 -3.34
C PRO A 65 3.25 -0.54 -4.24
N LEU A 66 2.32 0.38 -4.00
CA LEU A 66 1.20 0.59 -4.91
C LEU A 66 1.69 1.21 -6.23
N PRO A 67 1.17 0.77 -7.39
CA PRO A 67 1.54 1.33 -8.68
C PRO A 67 1.11 2.81 -8.76
N VAL A 68 2.08 3.71 -8.91
CA VAL A 68 1.85 5.14 -9.09
C VAL A 68 1.39 5.40 -10.52
N LEU A 69 0.19 5.94 -10.68
CA LEU A 69 -0.29 6.35 -12.01
C LEU A 69 0.34 7.70 -12.39
N PRO A 70 0.67 7.92 -13.67
CA PRO A 70 1.25 9.19 -14.12
C PRO A 70 0.34 10.41 -13.87
N GLU A 71 -0.95 10.20 -13.64
CA GLU A 71 -1.94 11.24 -13.33
C GLU A 71 -1.85 11.77 -11.88
N ASP A 72 -1.18 11.05 -10.96
CA ASP A 72 -0.95 11.47 -9.56
C ASP A 72 0.18 12.50 -9.42
N ARG A 73 0.90 12.83 -10.51
CA ARG A 73 2.05 13.77 -10.50
C ARG A 73 1.69 15.20 -10.91
N ASN A 74 0.42 15.59 -10.87
CA ASN A 74 -0.05 16.88 -11.38
C ASN A 74 -0.10 17.97 -10.31
#